data_AF-A0A8C5W4Z5-F1
#
_entry.id   AF-A0A8C5W4Z5-F1
#
_cell.length_a   1.000
_cell.length_b   1.000
_cell.length_c   1.000
_cell.angle_alpha   90.00
_cell.angle_beta   90.00
_cell.angle_gamma   90.00
#
_symmetry.space_group_name_H-M   'P 1'
#
loop_
_entity.id
_entity.type
_entity.pdbx_description
1 polymer ?
#
loop_
_entity_poly.entity_id
_entity_poly.type
_entity_poly.pdbx_seq_one_letter_code
_entity_poly.pdbx_strand_id
1 'polypeptide(L)'
;MAASMLGSAGDPLGLGVSSLLRRRPPWGLRARVQRMPGPTVSGRSVAAASGPGPSGTGHYCLELLRKRDYEGYLCSLLLPAESRSSAFALRAFNVELAQVKDSVSEKTIGLMRMQFWKKTVEDIYCDNPPHQPVAIELWKAVKRHNLTKRWLMKIIDEREKNLDDKPYRNIQELENYAENTQSSVLYLTLEILGIKDLHADHAASHIGKAQGIVTCLRATPYHGSRRKVFLPMDICMLHGVSQEDFLRRNQDKNVRNVIYDIASQAHLHLQHARSFHKSVPVKALPAFLQTVSLEDYLKKIQRVDFDIFHPSLQQKNTLLPLSLYIQSWRKRY
;
A
#
# COMPACT_ATOMS: atom_id res chain seq x y z
N MET A 1 -18.31 -43.86 -42.45
CA MET A 1 -18.23 -45.13 -43.20
C MET A 1 -16.99 -45.84 -42.67
N ALA A 2 -17.11 -46.77 -41.69
CA ALA A 2 -17.46 -48.20 -41.84
C ALA A 2 -16.42 -48.93 -42.72
N ALA A 3 -15.85 -50.10 -42.41
CA ALA A 3 -15.90 -51.09 -41.34
C ALA A 3 -14.70 -52.06 -41.61
N SER A 4 -13.94 -52.54 -40.61
CA SER A 4 -14.01 -53.89 -39.96
C SER A 4 -13.61 -55.13 -40.78
N MET A 5 -13.03 -56.10 -40.05
CA MET A 5 -12.96 -57.58 -40.23
C MET A 5 -11.51 -58.13 -40.35
N LEU A 6 -11.05 -59.24 -39.76
CA LEU A 6 -11.42 -60.15 -38.63
C LEU A 6 -10.37 -61.31 -38.59
N GLY A 7 -10.19 -61.97 -37.43
CA GLY A 7 -9.70 -63.37 -37.28
C GLY A 7 -8.31 -63.53 -36.61
N SER A 8 -8.13 -63.94 -35.34
CA SER A 8 -8.45 -65.21 -34.62
C SER A 8 -7.53 -66.38 -35.07
N ALA A 9 -6.92 -67.28 -34.27
CA ALA A 9 -7.02 -67.75 -32.88
C ALA A 9 -5.74 -68.55 -32.52
N GLY A 10 -5.52 -68.86 -31.23
CA GLY A 10 -4.80 -70.08 -30.83
C GLY A 10 -3.95 -70.03 -29.55
N ASP A 11 -4.61 -70.04 -28.38
CA ASP A 11 -4.09 -70.66 -27.13
C ASP A 11 -4.47 -72.15 -27.14
N PRO A 12 -3.76 -73.06 -26.42
CA PRO A 12 -4.32 -73.48 -25.12
C PRO A 12 -3.34 -74.04 -24.05
N LEU A 13 -3.76 -73.87 -22.78
CA LEU A 13 -3.58 -74.74 -21.58
C LEU A 13 -2.19 -74.80 -20.90
N GLY A 14 -2.05 -74.74 -19.57
CA GLY A 14 -3.02 -74.70 -18.47
C GLY A 14 -2.37 -75.04 -17.11
N LEU A 15 -3.17 -74.91 -16.04
CA LEU A 15 -2.98 -75.36 -14.62
C LEU A 15 -2.14 -74.40 -13.75
N GLY A 16 -2.66 -73.71 -12.72
CA GLY A 16 -3.61 -74.09 -11.66
C GLY A 16 -2.82 -74.33 -10.34
N VAL A 17 -3.21 -73.99 -9.09
CA VAL A 17 -4.47 -73.60 -8.44
C VAL A 17 -4.13 -73.06 -7.01
N SER A 18 -5.07 -72.30 -6.42
CA SER A 18 -5.37 -72.04 -4.97
C SER A 18 -4.35 -71.32 -4.07
N SER A 19 -4.63 -70.16 -3.46
CA SER A 19 -5.73 -69.71 -2.56
C SER A 19 -5.67 -70.27 -1.13
N LEU A 20 -5.28 -69.43 -0.17
CA LEU A 20 -5.70 -69.42 1.26
C LEU A 20 -5.45 -67.98 1.77
N LEU A 21 -6.46 -67.11 1.79
CA LEU A 21 -7.38 -66.80 2.90
C LEU A 21 -6.74 -66.36 4.23
N ARG A 22 -7.24 -65.17 4.66
CA ARG A 22 -7.34 -64.60 6.02
C ARG A 22 -6.05 -63.97 6.59
N ARG A 23 -6.09 -62.65 6.78
CA ARG A 23 -6.65 -61.95 7.97
C ARG A 23 -6.51 -60.42 7.80
N ARG A 24 -7.64 -59.70 7.87
CA ARG A 24 -7.67 -58.30 8.35
C ARG A 24 -7.47 -58.32 9.87
N PRO A 25 -6.75 -57.34 10.46
CA PRO A 25 -7.44 -56.32 11.29
C PRO A 25 -6.64 -54.98 11.38
N PRO A 26 -7.00 -54.03 12.26
CA PRO A 26 -8.32 -53.48 12.55
C PRO A 26 -8.39 -51.97 12.26
N TRP A 27 -9.62 -51.45 12.24
CA TRP A 27 -9.87 -50.02 12.42
C TRP A 27 -9.40 -49.53 13.79
N GLY A 28 -8.96 -48.27 13.82
CA GLY A 28 -8.97 -47.46 15.03
C GLY A 28 -7.60 -46.98 15.45
N LEU A 29 -7.22 -45.81 14.93
CA LEU A 29 -6.59 -44.72 15.69
C LEU A 29 -6.57 -43.50 14.76
N ARG A 30 -7.71 -42.79 14.73
CA ARG A 30 -7.73 -41.40 14.29
C ARG A 30 -6.75 -40.67 15.21
N ALA A 31 -5.59 -40.27 14.69
CA ALA A 31 -4.77 -39.28 15.35
C ALA A 31 -5.61 -38.02 15.49
N ARG A 32 -6.13 -37.83 16.70
CA ARG A 32 -6.85 -36.66 17.15
C ARG A 32 -5.82 -35.53 17.19
N VAL A 33 -5.53 -34.93 16.03
CA VAL A 33 -4.93 -33.61 16.00
C VAL A 33 -5.97 -32.72 16.67
N GLN A 34 -5.72 -32.39 17.93
CA GLN A 34 -6.46 -31.38 18.65
C GLN A 34 -6.37 -30.11 17.79
N ARG A 35 -7.45 -29.83 17.05
CA ARG A 35 -7.74 -28.48 16.61
C ARG A 35 -7.80 -27.66 17.89
N MET A 36 -6.75 -26.89 18.13
CA MET A 36 -6.82 -25.75 19.04
C MET A 36 -8.08 -24.97 18.64
N PRO A 37 -9.00 -24.69 19.58
CA PRO A 37 -10.13 -23.83 19.27
C PRO A 37 -9.57 -22.50 18.77
N GLY A 38 -9.91 -22.16 17.53
CA GLY A 38 -9.64 -20.83 17.00
C GLY A 38 -10.24 -19.79 17.93
N PRO A 39 -9.62 -18.62 18.09
CA PRO A 39 -10.16 -17.59 18.96
C PRO A 39 -11.59 -17.30 18.48
N THR A 40 -12.53 -17.52 19.40
CA THR A 40 -13.93 -17.17 19.25
C THR A 40 -14.00 -15.69 18.86
N VAL A 41 -14.37 -15.42 17.60
CA VAL A 41 -14.74 -14.06 17.17
C VAL A 41 -16.12 -13.79 17.77
N SER A 42 -16.12 -13.46 19.06
CA SER A 42 -17.24 -12.79 19.70
C SER A 42 -17.31 -11.39 19.09
N GLY A 43 -18.41 -11.12 18.38
CA GLY A 43 -18.74 -9.79 17.87
C GLY A 43 -18.83 -8.81 19.03
N ARG A 44 -17.71 -8.15 19.33
CA ARG A 44 -17.66 -6.95 20.16
C ARG A 44 -17.54 -5.76 19.24
N SER A 45 -18.62 -4.98 19.23
CA SER A 45 -18.68 -3.60 18.77
C SER A 45 -17.39 -2.87 19.18
N VAL A 46 -16.58 -2.45 18.21
CA VAL A 46 -15.42 -1.57 18.46
C VAL A 46 -15.94 -0.14 18.54
N ALA A 47 -16.67 0.13 19.62
CA ALA A 47 -16.99 1.47 20.08
C ALA A 47 -16.24 1.67 21.42
N ALA A 48 -15.36 2.67 21.41
CA ALA A 48 -14.79 3.39 22.55
C ALA A 48 -14.28 2.56 23.77
N ALA A 49 -12.96 2.39 23.86
CA ALA A 49 -12.20 2.66 25.09
C ALA A 49 -10.70 2.44 24.86
N SER A 50 -9.93 3.53 24.81
CA SER A 50 -8.53 3.53 25.23
C SER A 50 -8.28 4.89 25.88
N GLY A 51 -8.44 4.94 27.20
CA GLY A 51 -8.06 6.11 27.99
C GLY A 51 -6.56 6.39 27.83
N PRO A 52 -6.12 7.64 28.02
CA PRO A 52 -4.73 7.99 27.85
C PRO A 52 -3.91 7.43 29.03
N GLY A 53 -3.02 6.48 28.74
CA GLY A 53 -1.80 6.37 29.54
C GLY A 53 -0.98 7.66 29.43
N PRO A 54 0.09 7.84 30.21
CA PRO A 54 0.87 9.10 30.28
C PRO A 54 1.64 9.44 28.98
N SER A 55 1.29 8.85 27.85
CA SER A 55 1.82 9.20 26.53
C SER A 55 0.90 10.22 25.84
N GLY A 56 1.37 11.46 25.68
CA GLY A 56 0.60 12.54 25.04
C GLY A 56 0.20 12.27 23.58
N THR A 57 -0.72 13.08 23.04
CA THR A 57 -1.26 12.99 21.67
C THR A 57 -0.20 12.92 20.58
N GLY A 58 0.91 13.64 20.73
CA GLY A 58 2.06 13.56 19.81
C GLY A 58 2.75 12.18 19.79
N HIS A 59 2.84 11.50 20.93
CA HIS A 59 3.39 10.14 21.01
C HIS A 59 2.51 9.13 20.27
N TYR A 60 1.19 9.31 20.31
CA TYR A 60 0.26 8.49 19.54
C TYR A 60 0.54 8.58 18.04
N CYS A 61 0.67 9.79 17.48
CA CYS A 61 0.99 10.00 16.06
C CYS A 61 2.32 9.33 15.67
N LEU A 62 3.34 9.46 16.53
CA LEU A 62 4.64 8.85 16.32
C LEU A 62 4.56 7.31 16.29
N GLU A 63 3.89 6.71 17.27
CA GLU A 63 3.71 5.25 17.35
C GLU A 63 2.87 4.69 16.20
N LEU A 64 1.83 5.43 15.78
CA LEU A 64 1.02 5.08 14.63
C LEU A 64 1.88 4.98 13.37
N LEU A 65 2.73 5.98 13.14
CA LEU A 65 3.68 5.98 12.02
C LEU A 65 4.68 4.84 12.12
N ARG A 66 5.33 4.67 13.28
CA ARG A 66 6.31 3.60 13.48
C ARG A 66 5.75 2.22 13.12
N LYS A 67 4.46 1.98 13.38
CA LYS A 67 3.77 0.71 13.10
C LYS A 67 3.22 0.60 11.66
N ARG A 68 2.72 1.70 11.07
CA ARG A 68 1.92 1.67 9.84
C ARG A 68 2.57 2.36 8.63
N ASP A 69 3.48 3.31 8.86
CA ASP A 69 4.24 4.04 7.83
C ASP A 69 5.69 4.21 8.32
N TYR A 70 6.45 3.11 8.35
CA TYR A 70 7.82 3.10 8.87
C TYR A 70 8.79 3.94 8.01
N GLU A 71 8.59 3.95 6.68
CA GLU A 71 9.39 4.79 5.78
C GLU A 71 9.13 6.27 6.05
N GLY A 72 7.85 6.67 6.18
CA GLY A 72 7.46 8.02 6.56
C GLY A 72 7.90 8.41 7.97
N TYR A 73 7.90 7.47 8.92
CA TYR A 73 8.46 7.67 10.25
C TYR A 73 9.93 8.10 10.19
N LEU A 74 10.75 7.35 9.44
CA LEU A 74 12.17 7.66 9.27
C LEU A 74 12.39 9.00 8.55
N CYS A 75 11.61 9.28 7.50
CA CYS A 75 11.71 10.55 6.79
C CYS A 75 11.35 11.74 7.70
N SER A 76 10.29 11.63 8.51
CA SER A 76 9.87 12.67 9.45
C SER A 76 10.92 12.97 10.53
N LEU A 77 11.72 11.98 10.94
CA LEU A 77 12.83 12.19 11.89
C LEU A 77 13.96 13.06 11.30
N LEU A 78 14.10 13.08 9.98
CA LEU A 78 15.14 13.83 9.26
C LEU A 78 14.71 15.26 8.90
N LEU A 79 13.47 15.65 9.21
CA LEU A 79 13.01 17.03 9.08
C LEU A 79 13.60 17.93 10.20
N PRO A 80 13.62 19.26 10.01
CA PRO A 80 13.96 20.22 11.06
C PRO A 80 13.14 19.99 12.33
N ALA A 81 13.76 20.16 13.50
CA ALA A 81 13.17 19.79 14.79
C ALA A 81 11.80 20.46 15.02
N GLU A 82 11.68 21.72 14.63
CA GLU A 82 10.48 22.53 14.70
C GLU A 82 9.32 21.99 13.86
N SER A 83 9.60 21.27 12.77
CA SER A 83 8.62 20.76 11.81
C SER A 83 8.19 19.31 12.09
N ARG A 84 8.95 18.57 12.92
CA ARG A 84 8.75 17.11 13.10
C ARG A 84 7.38 16.75 13.64
N SER A 85 6.90 17.43 14.68
CA SER A 85 5.60 17.14 15.29
C SER A 85 4.45 17.32 14.28
N SER A 86 4.48 18.41 13.51
CA SER A 86 3.51 18.70 12.45
C SER A 86 3.57 17.67 11.33
N ALA A 87 4.76 17.23 10.93
CA ALA A 87 4.92 16.18 9.93
C ALA A 87 4.41 14.82 10.42
N PHE A 88 4.63 14.47 11.71
CA PHE A 88 4.05 13.27 12.31
C PHE A 88 2.52 13.34 12.32
N ALA A 89 1.93 14.47 12.68
CA ALA A 89 0.48 14.67 12.67
C ALA A 89 -0.13 14.52 11.28
N LEU A 90 0.46 15.18 10.28
CA LEU A 90 0.02 15.11 8.88
C LEU A 90 0.09 13.69 8.33
N ARG A 91 1.19 12.98 8.56
CA ARG A 91 1.31 11.58 8.13
C ARG A 91 0.37 10.66 8.90
N ALA A 92 0.12 10.92 10.18
CA ALA A 92 -0.81 10.13 10.99
C ALA A 92 -2.23 10.27 10.45
N PHE A 93 -2.63 11.48 10.05
CA PHE A 93 -3.88 11.74 9.35
C PHE A 93 -3.98 10.95 8.04
N ASN A 94 -2.94 10.97 7.20
CA ASN A 94 -2.92 10.16 5.97
C ASN A 94 -3.03 8.65 6.26
N VAL A 95 -2.38 8.16 7.32
CA VAL A 95 -2.43 6.75 7.74
C VAL A 95 -3.83 6.35 8.22
N GLU A 96 -4.53 7.19 8.97
CA GLU A 96 -5.91 6.96 9.40
C GLU A 96 -6.85 6.86 8.19
N LEU A 97 -6.75 7.82 7.26
CA LEU A 97 -7.57 7.81 6.04
C LEU A 97 -7.27 6.61 5.13
N ALA A 98 -6.00 6.23 4.98
CA ALA A 98 -5.60 5.11 4.14
C ALA A 98 -6.16 3.77 4.65
N GLN A 99 -6.27 3.61 5.96
CA GLN A 99 -6.76 2.38 6.57
C GLN A 99 -8.28 2.23 6.50
N VAL A 100 -9.04 3.29 6.24
CA VAL A 100 -10.52 3.22 6.25
C VAL A 100 -11.01 2.11 5.32
N LYS A 101 -10.51 2.07 4.08
CA LYS A 101 -10.94 1.10 3.06
C LYS A 101 -10.68 -0.36 3.48
N ASP A 102 -9.54 -0.63 4.12
CA ASP A 102 -9.17 -2.00 4.52
C ASP A 102 -9.72 -2.41 5.89
N SER A 103 -10.26 -1.48 6.68
CA SER A 103 -10.71 -1.72 8.06
C SER A 103 -12.23 -1.77 8.23
N VAL A 104 -12.98 -1.63 7.13
CA VAL A 104 -14.45 -1.68 7.13
C VAL A 104 -14.93 -2.76 6.15
N SER A 105 -15.98 -3.49 6.54
CA SER A 105 -16.60 -4.50 5.68
C SER A 105 -17.70 -3.90 4.80
N GLU A 106 -18.36 -2.84 5.27
CA GLU A 106 -19.48 -2.19 4.59
C GLU A 106 -19.11 -0.78 4.13
N LYS A 107 -19.45 -0.46 2.88
CA LYS A 107 -19.23 0.86 2.28
C LYS A 107 -19.83 1.98 3.15
N THR A 108 -21.01 1.79 3.71
CA THR A 108 -21.68 2.77 4.57
C THR A 108 -20.82 3.14 5.79
N ILE A 109 -20.15 2.16 6.41
CA ILE A 109 -19.24 2.42 7.54
C ILE A 109 -18.01 3.21 7.09
N GLY A 110 -17.46 2.88 5.91
CA GLY A 110 -16.39 3.65 5.29
C GLY A 110 -16.79 5.11 5.04
N LEU A 111 -17.99 5.33 4.50
CA LEU A 111 -18.54 6.68 4.27
C LEU A 111 -18.70 7.44 5.58
N MET A 112 -19.25 6.83 6.63
CA MET A 112 -19.35 7.48 7.95
C MET A 112 -17.99 7.92 8.50
N ARG A 113 -16.94 7.10 8.34
CA ARG A 113 -15.58 7.47 8.75
C ARG A 113 -14.99 8.60 7.91
N MET A 114 -15.22 8.62 6.60
CA MET A 114 -14.80 9.75 5.75
C MET A 114 -15.54 11.03 6.13
N GLN A 115 -16.85 10.96 6.39
CA GLN A 115 -17.64 12.10 6.87
C GLN A 115 -17.17 12.63 8.23
N PHE A 116 -16.80 11.74 9.15
CA PHE A 116 -16.15 12.14 10.40
C PHE A 116 -14.88 12.95 10.14
N TRP A 117 -14.01 12.50 9.22
CA TRP A 117 -12.79 13.23 8.89
C TRP A 117 -13.03 14.54 8.14
N LYS A 118 -14.04 14.61 7.25
CA LYS A 118 -14.46 15.88 6.62
C LYS A 118 -14.86 16.88 7.68
N LYS A 119 -15.77 16.50 8.58
CA LYS A 119 -16.20 17.34 9.70
C LYS A 119 -15.03 17.71 10.61
N THR A 120 -14.14 16.76 10.92
CA THR A 120 -12.94 17.03 11.73
C THR A 120 -12.07 18.10 11.09
N VAL A 121 -11.85 18.07 9.77
CA VAL A 121 -11.11 19.13 9.09
C VAL A 121 -11.87 20.45 9.16
N GLU A 122 -13.18 20.49 8.94
CA GLU A 122 -13.97 21.72 9.15
C GLU A 122 -13.79 22.30 10.57
N ASP A 123 -13.98 21.46 11.58
CA ASP A 123 -13.88 21.82 12.99
C ASP A 123 -12.47 22.31 13.38
N ILE A 124 -11.41 21.72 12.81
CA ILE A 124 -10.02 22.19 12.98
C ILE A 124 -9.85 23.64 12.50
N TYR A 125 -10.42 23.99 11.34
CA TYR A 125 -10.32 25.36 10.80
C TYR A 125 -11.26 26.36 11.50
N CYS A 126 -12.24 25.86 12.25
CA CYS A 126 -13.08 26.63 13.18
C CYS A 126 -12.52 26.70 14.60
N ASP A 127 -11.27 26.26 14.82
CA ASP A 127 -10.60 26.27 16.13
C ASP A 127 -11.25 25.39 17.21
N ASN A 128 -11.93 24.32 16.79
CA ASN A 128 -12.67 23.42 17.68
C ASN A 128 -12.36 21.93 17.37
N PRO A 129 -11.10 21.47 17.44
CA PRO A 129 -10.77 20.10 17.07
C PRO A 129 -11.47 19.09 18.00
N PRO A 130 -11.97 17.96 17.48
CA PRO A 130 -12.50 16.90 18.32
C PRO A 130 -11.40 16.28 19.21
N HIS A 131 -11.80 15.62 20.30
CA HIS A 131 -10.90 14.92 21.22
C HIS A 131 -10.33 13.60 20.64
N GLN A 132 -9.81 13.66 19.42
CA GLN A 132 -9.12 12.58 18.73
C GLN A 132 -7.63 12.95 18.62
N PRO A 133 -6.68 12.08 19.01
CA PRO A 133 -5.27 12.47 19.13
C PRO A 133 -4.63 13.04 17.87
N VAL A 134 -4.94 12.48 16.70
CA VAL A 134 -4.42 12.93 15.41
C VAL A 134 -5.02 14.29 15.03
N ALA A 135 -6.32 14.52 15.29
CA ALA A 135 -7.02 15.76 15.04
C ALA A 135 -6.46 16.91 15.89
N ILE A 136 -6.16 16.65 17.16
CA ILE A 136 -5.52 17.63 18.06
C ILE A 136 -4.13 18.03 17.54
N GLU A 137 -3.29 17.06 17.15
CA GLU A 137 -1.96 17.36 16.63
C GLU A 137 -2.01 18.02 15.24
N LEU A 138 -2.99 17.62 14.40
CA LEU A 138 -3.20 18.23 13.09
C LEU A 138 -3.68 19.69 13.24
N TRP A 139 -4.54 19.98 14.21
CA TRP A 139 -4.94 21.35 14.54
C TRP A 139 -3.74 22.23 14.93
N LYS A 140 -2.84 21.72 15.79
CA LYS A 140 -1.59 22.42 16.13
C LYS A 140 -0.75 22.69 14.89
N ALA A 141 -0.67 21.72 13.97
CA ALA A 141 0.06 21.88 12.71
C ALA A 141 -0.58 22.93 11.79
N VAL A 142 -1.92 22.90 11.64
CA VAL A 142 -2.69 23.89 10.86
C VAL A 142 -2.45 25.30 11.40
N LYS A 143 -2.60 25.50 12.72
CA LYS A 143 -2.38 26.80 13.37
C LYS A 143 -0.95 27.31 13.21
N ARG A 144 0.04 26.42 13.33
CA ARG A 144 1.46 26.79 13.29
C ARG A 144 1.95 27.14 11.89
N HIS A 145 1.50 26.41 10.87
CA HIS A 145 2.05 26.49 9.52
C HIS A 145 1.09 27.12 8.51
N ASN A 146 -0.13 27.46 8.94
CA ASN A 146 -1.21 27.96 8.07
C ASN A 146 -1.45 27.01 6.88
N LEU A 147 -1.61 25.72 7.19
CA LEU A 147 -1.77 24.68 6.18
C LEU A 147 -3.01 24.94 5.31
N THR A 148 -2.91 24.59 4.04
CA THR A 148 -4.01 24.81 3.09
C THR A 148 -5.08 23.73 3.24
N LYS A 149 -6.28 24.13 3.71
CA LYS A 149 -7.46 23.25 3.90
C LYS A 149 -7.77 22.39 2.68
N ARG A 150 -7.66 22.97 1.49
CA ARG A 150 -7.96 22.30 0.22
C ARG A 150 -7.20 20.99 0.08
N TRP A 151 -5.93 20.92 0.47
CA TRP A 151 -5.14 19.69 0.33
C TRP A 151 -5.61 18.59 1.27
N LEU A 152 -5.97 18.92 2.51
CA LEU A 152 -6.53 17.96 3.48
C LEU A 152 -7.86 17.39 2.98
N MET A 153 -8.76 18.25 2.52
CA MET A 153 -10.06 17.84 1.96
C MET A 153 -9.89 16.98 0.71
N LYS A 154 -8.95 17.33 -0.18
CA LYS A 154 -8.67 16.58 -1.41
C LYS A 154 -8.28 15.13 -1.14
N ILE A 155 -7.49 14.87 -0.10
CA ILE A 155 -7.12 13.50 0.31
C ILE A 155 -8.35 12.71 0.74
N ILE A 156 -9.24 13.32 1.54
CA ILE A 156 -10.46 12.68 2.04
C ILE A 156 -11.41 12.38 0.88
N ASP A 157 -11.68 13.37 0.03
CA ASP A 157 -12.60 13.25 -1.10
C ASP A 157 -12.14 12.17 -2.09
N GLU A 158 -10.84 12.10 -2.39
CA GLU A 158 -10.30 11.08 -3.28
C GLU A 158 -10.43 9.67 -2.69
N ARG A 159 -10.15 9.50 -1.40
CA ARG A 159 -10.28 8.20 -0.74
C ARG A 159 -11.74 7.78 -0.56
N GLU A 160 -12.65 8.72 -0.34
CA GLU A 160 -14.09 8.48 -0.31
C GLU A 160 -14.60 7.94 -1.65
N LYS A 161 -14.20 8.56 -2.77
CA LYS A 161 -14.51 8.07 -4.14
C LYS A 161 -13.96 6.67 -4.38
N ASN A 162 -12.82 6.33 -3.79
CA ASN A 162 -12.15 5.04 -3.98
C ASN A 162 -12.69 3.89 -3.09
N LEU A 163 -13.75 4.12 -2.30
CA LEU A 163 -14.36 3.07 -1.46
C LEU A 163 -15.05 1.96 -2.26
N ASP A 164 -15.38 2.17 -3.54
CA ASP A 164 -16.13 1.23 -4.38
C ASP A 164 -15.32 0.05 -4.94
N ASP A 165 -14.06 -0.11 -4.54
CA ASP A 165 -13.17 -1.16 -5.06
C ASP A 165 -13.06 -1.23 -6.60
N LYS A 166 -13.35 -0.12 -7.29
CA LYS A 166 -13.24 -0.06 -8.75
C LYS A 166 -11.76 -0.13 -9.16
N PRO A 167 -11.39 -1.00 -10.12
CA PRO A 167 -10.05 -0.99 -10.70
C PRO A 167 -9.86 0.31 -11.49
N TYR A 168 -8.61 0.76 -11.62
CA TYR A 168 -8.28 1.90 -12.47
C TYR A 168 -8.43 1.51 -13.93
N ARG A 169 -9.12 2.34 -14.72
CA ARG A 169 -9.29 2.10 -16.15
C ARG A 169 -7.98 2.23 -16.91
N ASN A 170 -7.17 3.21 -16.51
CA ASN A 170 -5.89 3.50 -17.12
C ASN A 170 -4.86 4.01 -16.11
N ILE A 171 -3.60 4.13 -16.57
CA ILE A 171 -2.52 4.65 -15.72
C ILE A 171 -2.80 6.07 -15.23
N GLN A 172 -3.45 6.91 -16.05
CA GLN A 172 -3.79 8.28 -15.69
C GLN A 172 -4.74 8.36 -14.48
N GLU A 173 -5.70 7.44 -14.35
CA GLU A 173 -6.56 7.38 -13.17
C GLU A 173 -5.77 7.04 -11.90
N LEU A 174 -4.79 6.13 -11.98
CA LEU A 174 -3.90 5.83 -10.86
C LEU A 174 -3.01 7.03 -10.51
N GLU A 175 -2.48 7.74 -11.50
CA GLU A 175 -1.71 8.97 -11.30
C GLU A 175 -2.56 10.09 -10.69
N ASN A 176 -3.81 10.26 -11.12
CA ASN A 176 -4.73 11.25 -10.57
C ASN A 176 -5.07 10.94 -9.12
N TYR A 177 -5.31 9.67 -8.79
CA TYR A 177 -5.50 9.22 -7.42
C TYR A 177 -4.26 9.53 -6.57
N ALA A 178 -3.07 9.25 -7.09
CA ALA A 178 -1.79 9.50 -6.42
C ALA A 178 -1.53 11.01 -6.22
N GLU A 179 -1.85 11.83 -7.21
CA GLU A 179 -1.75 13.29 -7.14
C GLU A 179 -2.66 13.87 -6.05
N ASN A 180 -3.90 13.38 -5.99
CA ASN A 180 -4.88 13.88 -5.03
C ASN A 180 -4.61 13.39 -3.59
N THR A 181 -3.87 12.29 -3.43
CA THR A 181 -3.54 11.72 -2.11
C THR A 181 -2.09 11.98 -1.69
N GLN A 182 -1.12 11.37 -2.36
CA GLN A 182 0.30 11.41 -1.98
C GLN A 182 0.92 12.79 -2.27
N SER A 183 0.65 13.40 -3.43
CA SER A 183 1.18 14.74 -3.72
C SER A 183 0.59 15.79 -2.77
N SER A 184 -0.70 15.69 -2.42
CA SER A 184 -1.33 16.55 -1.38
C SER A 184 -0.60 16.49 -0.04
N VAL A 185 -0.13 15.31 0.39
CA VAL A 185 0.69 15.18 1.62
C VAL A 185 2.05 15.86 1.45
N LEU A 186 2.67 15.78 0.27
CA LEU A 186 3.93 16.47 -0.01
C LEU A 186 3.78 17.98 -0.08
N TYR A 187 2.73 18.52 -0.70
CA TYR A 187 2.43 19.96 -0.69
C TYR A 187 2.28 20.47 0.75
N LEU A 188 1.51 19.76 1.58
CA LEU A 188 1.36 20.09 3.00
C LEU A 188 2.69 19.95 3.76
N THR A 189 3.56 19.03 3.37
CA THR A 189 4.91 18.90 3.96
C THR A 189 5.81 20.08 3.57
N LEU A 190 5.73 20.57 2.33
CA LEU A 190 6.42 21.79 1.90
C LEU A 190 5.91 23.01 2.67
N GLU A 191 4.60 23.14 2.91
CA GLU A 191 4.01 24.18 3.74
C GLU A 191 4.51 24.12 5.20
N ILE A 192 4.62 22.91 5.78
CA ILE A 192 5.23 22.69 7.11
C ILE A 192 6.69 23.19 7.15
N LEU A 193 7.42 23.09 6.05
CA LEU A 193 8.78 23.59 5.92
C LEU A 193 8.85 25.09 5.56
N GLY A 194 7.71 25.75 5.39
CA GLY A 194 7.63 27.17 5.01
C GLY A 194 8.05 27.43 3.56
N ILE A 195 7.88 26.46 2.68
CA ILE A 195 8.35 26.51 1.29
C ILE A 195 7.17 26.80 0.37
N LYS A 196 7.29 27.86 -0.41
CA LYS A 196 6.36 28.24 -1.48
C LYS A 196 7.18 28.45 -2.74
N ASP A 197 7.29 27.40 -3.54
CA ASP A 197 8.15 27.39 -4.73
C ASP A 197 7.53 26.49 -5.81
N LEU A 198 7.41 27.03 -7.02
CA LEU A 198 6.77 26.34 -8.14
C LEU A 198 7.52 25.07 -8.55
N HIS A 199 8.85 25.06 -8.49
CA HIS A 199 9.65 23.89 -8.85
C HIS A 199 9.59 22.81 -7.78
N ALA A 200 9.53 23.19 -6.50
CA ALA A 200 9.27 22.27 -5.40
C ALA A 200 7.87 21.63 -5.53
N ASP A 201 6.85 22.39 -5.93
CA ASP A 201 5.51 21.85 -6.17
C ASP A 201 5.49 20.88 -7.36
N HIS A 202 6.14 21.22 -8.48
CA HIS A 202 6.26 20.28 -9.61
C HIS A 202 7.01 19.00 -9.22
N ALA A 203 8.10 19.11 -8.46
CA ALA A 203 8.82 17.94 -7.94
C ALA A 203 7.93 17.11 -7.00
N ALA A 204 7.19 17.74 -6.09
CA ALA A 204 6.24 17.09 -5.20
C ALA A 204 5.13 16.34 -5.96
N SER A 205 4.58 16.94 -7.02
CA SER A 205 3.58 16.29 -7.88
C SER A 205 4.11 14.98 -8.47
N HIS A 206 5.28 15.03 -9.12
CA HIS A 206 5.87 13.84 -9.72
C HIS A 206 6.26 12.79 -8.67
N ILE A 207 6.82 13.19 -7.52
CA ILE A 207 7.16 12.26 -6.44
C ILE A 207 5.91 11.59 -5.87
N GLY A 208 4.82 12.35 -5.65
CA GLY A 208 3.56 11.80 -5.14
C GLY A 208 2.95 10.80 -6.10
N LYS A 209 2.95 11.08 -7.40
CA LYS A 209 2.55 10.14 -8.44
C LYS A 209 3.38 8.85 -8.43
N ALA A 210 4.71 8.97 -8.40
CA ALA A 210 5.60 7.81 -8.30
C ALA A 210 5.32 6.99 -7.03
N GLN A 211 5.11 7.65 -5.89
CA GLN A 211 4.78 6.98 -4.63
C GLN A 211 3.44 6.22 -4.72
N GLY A 212 2.41 6.80 -5.32
CA GLY A 212 1.12 6.14 -5.48
C GLY A 212 1.20 4.91 -6.39
N ILE A 213 1.93 5.01 -7.51
CA ILE A 213 2.16 3.87 -8.41
C ILE A 213 2.93 2.75 -7.70
N VAL A 214 4.05 3.08 -7.02
CA VAL A 214 4.83 2.11 -6.26
C VAL A 214 4.00 1.47 -5.14
N THR A 215 3.13 2.23 -4.47
CA THR A 215 2.23 1.72 -3.44
C THR A 215 1.22 0.73 -4.01
N CYS A 216 0.64 1.04 -5.18
CA CYS A 216 -0.25 0.15 -5.92
C CYS A 216 0.44 -1.18 -6.26
N LEU A 217 1.66 -1.12 -6.79
CA LEU A 217 2.49 -2.31 -7.07
C LEU A 217 2.73 -3.14 -5.79
N ARG A 218 3.27 -2.51 -4.73
CA ARG A 218 3.55 -3.16 -3.44
C ARG A 218 2.34 -3.86 -2.84
N ALA A 219 1.14 -3.27 -3.03
CA ALA A 219 -0.10 -3.80 -2.48
C ALA A 219 -0.72 -4.92 -3.32
N THR A 220 -0.20 -5.19 -4.53
CA THR A 220 -0.77 -6.20 -5.45
C THR A 220 -0.87 -7.60 -4.83
N PRO A 221 0.18 -8.16 -4.20
CA PRO A 221 0.08 -9.48 -3.56
C PRO A 221 -0.92 -9.52 -2.40
N TYR A 222 -1.02 -8.42 -1.65
CA TYR A 222 -1.96 -8.28 -0.54
C TYR A 222 -3.40 -8.24 -1.01
N HIS A 223 -3.72 -7.39 -1.99
CA HIS A 223 -5.07 -7.29 -2.55
C HIS A 223 -5.46 -8.56 -3.31
N GLY A 224 -4.53 -9.18 -4.03
CA GLY A 224 -4.75 -10.45 -4.73
C GLY A 224 -5.18 -11.57 -3.77
N SER A 225 -4.57 -11.65 -2.57
CA SER A 225 -4.99 -12.62 -1.54
C SER A 225 -6.44 -12.44 -1.05
N ARG A 226 -7.03 -11.26 -1.30
CA ARG A 226 -8.42 -10.89 -0.98
C ARG A 226 -9.31 -10.81 -2.21
N ARG A 227 -8.87 -11.39 -3.33
CA ARG A 227 -9.59 -11.40 -4.62
C ARG A 227 -9.86 -9.99 -5.17
N LYS A 228 -8.95 -9.05 -4.95
CA LYS A 228 -9.00 -7.68 -5.49
C LYS A 228 -7.75 -7.37 -6.31
N VAL A 229 -7.92 -6.67 -7.43
CA VAL A 229 -6.83 -6.21 -8.29
C VAL A 229 -7.08 -4.74 -8.64
N PHE A 230 -6.09 -3.89 -8.39
CA PHE A 230 -6.17 -2.43 -8.63
C PHE A 230 -5.11 -1.95 -9.61
N LEU A 231 -4.61 -2.81 -10.49
CA LEU A 231 -3.68 -2.40 -11.53
C LEU A 231 -4.43 -1.71 -12.70
N PRO A 232 -3.79 -0.78 -13.42
CA PRO A 232 -4.36 -0.17 -14.62
C PRO A 232 -4.81 -1.20 -15.67
N MET A 233 -6.09 -1.18 -16.02
CA MET A 233 -6.68 -2.19 -16.90
C MET A 233 -6.24 -2.07 -18.36
N ASP A 234 -5.95 -0.87 -18.84
CA ASP A 234 -5.37 -0.62 -20.16
C ASP A 234 -4.05 -1.35 -20.38
N ILE A 235 -3.14 -1.31 -19.40
CA ILE A 235 -1.83 -1.99 -19.47
C ILE A 235 -2.03 -3.50 -19.36
N CYS A 236 -2.92 -3.98 -18.47
CA CYS A 236 -3.27 -5.40 -18.41
C CYS A 236 -3.77 -5.91 -19.78
N MET A 237 -4.69 -5.18 -20.40
CA MET A 237 -5.25 -5.50 -21.72
C MET A 237 -4.18 -5.48 -22.83
N LEU A 238 -3.26 -4.50 -22.80
CA LEU A 238 -2.17 -4.39 -23.76
C LEU A 238 -1.32 -5.67 -23.83
N HIS A 239 -1.09 -6.31 -22.70
CA HIS A 239 -0.31 -7.56 -22.59
C HIS A 239 -1.18 -8.83 -22.60
N GLY A 240 -2.49 -8.70 -22.82
CA GLY A 240 -3.42 -9.84 -22.80
C GLY A 240 -3.54 -10.52 -21.43
N VAL A 241 -3.29 -9.79 -20.34
CA VAL A 241 -3.32 -10.29 -18.96
C VAL A 241 -4.66 -9.98 -18.32
N SER A 242 -5.29 -10.98 -17.73
CA SER A 242 -6.54 -10.84 -16.99
C SER A 242 -6.30 -10.53 -15.51
N GLN A 243 -7.33 -10.06 -14.80
CA GLN A 243 -7.23 -9.93 -13.34
C GLN A 243 -7.00 -11.27 -12.65
N GLU A 244 -7.56 -12.36 -13.19
CA GLU A 244 -7.43 -13.71 -12.65
C GLU A 244 -5.97 -14.19 -12.64
N ASP A 245 -5.14 -13.75 -13.58
CA ASP A 245 -3.71 -14.06 -13.60
C ASP A 245 -3.01 -13.56 -12.33
N PHE A 246 -3.34 -12.34 -11.88
CA PHE A 246 -2.82 -11.80 -10.62
C PHE A 246 -3.39 -12.52 -9.40
N LEU A 247 -4.67 -12.92 -9.44
CA LEU A 247 -5.30 -13.67 -8.34
C LEU A 247 -4.68 -15.06 -8.16
N ARG A 248 -4.29 -15.71 -9.26
CA ARG A 248 -3.59 -17.00 -9.28
C ARG A 248 -2.09 -16.91 -9.03
N ARG A 249 -1.56 -15.68 -8.88
CA ARG A 249 -0.12 -15.41 -8.77
C ARG A 249 0.66 -15.97 -9.97
N ASN A 250 0.11 -15.80 -11.16
CA ASN A 250 0.79 -16.16 -12.39
C ASN A 250 2.09 -15.34 -12.53
N GLN A 251 3.19 -16.01 -12.91
CA GLN A 251 4.52 -15.42 -13.07
C GLN A 251 4.99 -15.40 -14.53
N ASP A 252 4.05 -15.61 -15.47
CA ASP A 252 4.29 -15.57 -16.90
C ASP A 252 4.90 -14.24 -17.36
N LYS A 253 5.60 -14.28 -18.49
CA LYS A 253 6.26 -13.13 -19.09
C LYS A 253 5.31 -11.94 -19.29
N ASN A 254 4.07 -12.18 -19.71
CA ASN A 254 3.10 -11.11 -19.93
C ASN A 254 2.71 -10.40 -18.63
N VAL A 255 2.58 -11.14 -17.51
CA VAL A 255 2.33 -10.54 -16.18
C VAL A 255 3.51 -9.66 -15.77
N ARG A 256 4.75 -10.14 -15.97
CA ARG A 256 5.97 -9.35 -15.70
C ARG A 256 6.03 -8.09 -16.57
N ASN A 257 5.62 -8.18 -17.84
CA ASN A 257 5.58 -7.02 -18.74
C ASN A 257 4.57 -5.95 -18.27
N VAL A 258 3.40 -6.35 -17.75
CA VAL A 258 2.45 -5.39 -17.13
C VAL A 258 3.11 -4.66 -15.96
N ILE A 259 3.79 -5.40 -15.08
CA ILE A 259 4.47 -4.83 -13.92
C ILE A 259 5.65 -3.94 -14.35
N TYR A 260 6.37 -4.32 -15.41
CA TYR A 260 7.44 -3.53 -16.02
C TYR A 260 6.91 -2.17 -16.51
N ASP A 261 5.82 -2.14 -17.28
CA ASP A 261 5.28 -0.90 -17.82
C ASP A 261 4.80 0.04 -16.70
N ILE A 262 4.10 -0.49 -15.70
CA ILE A 262 3.63 0.31 -14.56
C ILE A 262 4.82 0.82 -13.72
N ALA A 263 5.82 -0.02 -13.44
CA ALA A 263 7.02 0.39 -12.70
C ALA A 263 7.84 1.43 -13.48
N SER A 264 7.85 1.33 -14.82
CA SER A 264 8.50 2.31 -15.70
C SER A 264 7.85 3.69 -15.59
N GLN A 265 6.52 3.77 -15.48
CA GLN A 265 5.83 5.05 -15.24
C GLN A 265 6.23 5.70 -13.91
N ALA A 266 6.33 4.92 -12.83
CA ALA A 266 6.85 5.43 -11.56
C ALA A 266 8.30 5.92 -11.68
N HIS A 267 9.14 5.20 -12.43
CA HIS A 267 10.52 5.61 -12.67
C HIS A 267 10.63 6.93 -13.44
N LEU A 268 9.84 7.10 -14.50
CA LEU A 268 9.79 8.33 -15.29
C LEU A 268 9.37 9.53 -14.43
N HIS A 269 8.37 9.36 -13.55
CA HIS A 269 8.00 10.38 -12.58
C HIS A 269 9.17 10.77 -11.66
N LEU A 270 9.94 9.81 -11.12
CA LEU A 270 11.12 10.12 -10.31
C LEU A 270 12.20 10.86 -11.12
N GLN A 271 12.44 10.47 -12.38
CA GLN A 271 13.38 11.17 -13.25
C GLN A 271 12.94 12.61 -13.51
N HIS A 272 11.66 12.84 -13.79
CA HIS A 272 11.10 14.17 -13.97
C HIS A 272 11.20 15.01 -12.69
N ALA A 273 10.90 14.45 -11.51
CA ALA A 273 11.07 15.16 -10.25
C ALA A 273 12.53 15.61 -10.00
N ARG A 274 13.50 14.78 -10.44
CA ARG A 274 14.93 15.05 -10.30
C ARG A 274 15.47 16.04 -11.32
N SER A 275 14.81 16.21 -12.47
CA SER A 275 15.21 17.24 -13.45
C SER A 275 15.10 18.66 -12.85
N PHE A 276 14.19 18.85 -11.89
CA PHE A 276 14.03 20.10 -11.14
C PHE A 276 15.07 20.32 -10.03
N HIS A 277 15.96 19.37 -9.75
CA HIS A 277 16.88 19.42 -8.60
C HIS A 277 17.68 20.73 -8.49
N LYS A 278 18.09 21.33 -9.62
CA LYS A 278 18.84 22.60 -9.62
C LYS A 278 17.97 23.81 -9.27
N SER A 279 16.67 23.74 -9.55
CA SER A 279 15.72 24.84 -9.34
C SER A 279 14.99 24.73 -7.99
N VAL A 280 14.93 23.53 -7.41
CA VAL A 280 14.30 23.28 -6.11
C VAL A 280 15.16 23.86 -4.98
N PRO A 281 14.57 24.63 -4.04
CA PRO A 281 15.28 25.11 -2.86
C PRO A 281 15.85 23.96 -2.02
N VAL A 282 17.10 24.10 -1.55
CA VAL A 282 17.77 23.09 -0.71
C VAL A 282 16.98 22.74 0.56
N LYS A 283 16.19 23.69 1.08
CA LYS A 283 15.32 23.49 2.24
C LYS A 283 14.17 22.51 1.97
N ALA A 284 13.81 22.26 0.70
CA ALA A 284 12.72 21.36 0.31
C ALA A 284 13.15 19.88 0.26
N LEU A 285 14.43 19.62 0.09
CA LEU A 285 14.97 18.27 -0.09
C LEU A 285 14.59 17.29 1.04
N PRO A 286 14.53 17.70 2.32
CA PRO A 286 14.03 16.82 3.39
C PRO A 286 12.60 16.31 3.17
N ALA A 287 11.73 17.08 2.52
CA ALA A 287 10.37 16.65 2.17
C ALA A 287 10.36 15.51 1.14
N PHE A 288 11.43 15.39 0.35
CA PHE A 288 11.53 14.45 -0.76
C PHE A 288 12.32 13.19 -0.44
N LEU A 289 12.85 13.04 0.78
CA LEU A 289 13.68 11.87 1.18
C LEU A 289 13.00 10.51 0.97
N GLN A 290 11.67 10.46 0.92
CA GLN A 290 10.94 9.24 0.61
C GLN A 290 11.26 8.66 -0.78
N THR A 291 11.80 9.45 -1.72
CA THR A 291 12.26 8.94 -3.02
C THR A 291 13.34 7.86 -2.89
N VAL A 292 14.10 7.85 -1.79
CA VAL A 292 15.11 6.82 -1.50
C VAL A 292 14.46 5.44 -1.38
N SER A 293 13.32 5.33 -0.69
CA SER A 293 12.63 4.05 -0.56
C SER A 293 11.89 3.65 -1.84
N LEU A 294 11.40 4.62 -2.61
CA LEU A 294 10.80 4.39 -3.92
C LEU A 294 11.84 3.81 -4.90
N GLU A 295 13.02 4.42 -4.97
CA GLU A 295 14.09 3.95 -5.84
C GLU A 295 14.64 2.58 -5.40
N ASP A 296 14.76 2.32 -4.10
CA ASP A 296 15.15 1.01 -3.59
C ASP A 296 14.18 -0.09 -4.06
N TYR A 297 12.87 0.17 -3.98
CA TYR A 297 11.88 -0.78 -4.44
C TYR A 297 11.90 -0.98 -5.96
N LEU A 298 12.00 0.10 -6.75
CA LEU A 298 12.09 0.01 -8.20
C LEU A 298 13.34 -0.78 -8.65
N LYS A 299 14.47 -0.63 -7.95
CA LYS A 299 15.67 -1.44 -8.20
C LYS A 299 15.47 -2.90 -7.80
N LYS A 300 14.78 -3.18 -6.68
CA LYS A 300 14.49 -4.54 -6.24
C LYS A 300 13.56 -5.28 -7.21
N ILE A 301 12.49 -4.64 -7.66
CA ILE A 301 11.55 -5.25 -8.60
C ILE A 301 12.21 -5.51 -9.96
N GLN A 302 13.10 -4.61 -10.41
CA GLN A 302 13.91 -4.84 -11.61
C GLN A 302 14.85 -6.04 -11.48
N ARG A 303 15.51 -6.23 -10.32
CA ARG A 303 16.43 -7.36 -10.09
C ARG A 303 15.75 -8.73 -10.11
N VAL A 304 14.46 -8.78 -9.80
CA VAL A 304 13.66 -10.01 -9.83
C VAL A 304 12.86 -10.12 -11.13
N ASP A 305 13.30 -9.43 -12.18
CA ASP A 305 12.66 -9.45 -13.51
C ASP A 305 11.15 -9.13 -13.45
N PHE A 306 10.78 -8.16 -12.61
CA PHE A 306 9.41 -7.70 -12.44
C PHE A 306 8.41 -8.77 -11.96
N ASP A 307 8.91 -9.85 -11.34
CA ASP A 307 8.08 -10.79 -10.58
C ASP A 307 7.56 -10.12 -9.29
N ILE A 308 6.34 -9.58 -9.35
CA ILE A 308 5.68 -8.89 -8.23
C ILE A 308 5.40 -9.81 -7.03
N PHE A 309 5.40 -11.12 -7.23
CA PHE A 309 5.14 -12.10 -6.17
C PHE A 309 6.42 -12.62 -5.50
N HIS A 310 7.59 -12.16 -5.96
CA HIS A 310 8.87 -12.60 -5.43
C HIS A 310 9.00 -12.26 -3.92
N PRO A 311 9.31 -13.22 -3.02
CA PRO A 311 9.33 -13.00 -1.58
C PRO A 311 10.26 -11.88 -1.09
N SER A 312 11.35 -11.60 -1.83
CA SER A 312 12.30 -10.53 -1.47
C SER A 312 11.66 -9.14 -1.49
N LEU A 313 10.58 -8.92 -2.26
CA LEU A 313 9.89 -7.63 -2.33
C LEU A 313 9.13 -7.29 -1.04
N GLN A 314 8.80 -8.29 -0.22
CA GLN A 314 8.12 -8.12 1.07
C GLN A 314 9.12 -7.91 2.23
N GLN A 315 10.42 -8.08 1.99
CA GLN A 315 11.44 -7.92 3.01
C GLN A 315 11.77 -6.45 3.24
N LYS A 316 11.80 -6.04 4.52
CA LYS A 316 12.19 -4.69 4.91
C LYS A 316 13.67 -4.45 4.59
N ASN A 317 13.98 -3.28 4.06
CA ASN A 317 15.36 -2.86 3.89
C ASN A 317 15.94 -2.41 5.24
N THR A 318 16.81 -3.23 5.83
CA THR A 318 17.48 -2.93 7.10
C THR A 318 18.44 -1.75 7.01
N LEU A 319 18.98 -1.46 5.81
CA LEU A 319 19.90 -0.36 5.55
C LEU A 319 19.18 0.95 5.19
N LEU A 320 17.84 0.96 5.12
CA LEU A 320 17.08 2.16 4.76
C LEU A 320 17.40 3.37 5.65
N PRO A 321 17.50 3.26 6.99
CA PRO A 321 17.87 4.41 7.83
C PRO A 321 19.22 5.01 7.44
N LEU A 322 20.21 4.17 7.14
CA LEU A 322 21.55 4.60 6.72
C LEU A 322 21.49 5.29 5.35
N SER A 323 20.79 4.71 4.38
CA SER A 323 20.61 5.30 3.05
C SER A 323 19.92 6.67 3.11
N LEU A 324 18.85 6.79 3.92
CA LEU A 324 18.16 8.05 4.15
C LEU A 324 19.07 9.10 4.80
N TYR A 325 19.85 8.70 5.81
CA TYR A 325 20.79 9.59 6.48
C TYR A 325 21.88 10.10 5.53
N ILE A 326 22.50 9.20 4.76
CA ILE A 326 23.52 9.56 3.75
C ILE A 326 22.94 10.53 2.72
N GLN A 327 21.73 10.26 2.22
CA GLN A 327 21.10 11.06 1.20
C GLN A 327 20.68 12.45 1.72
N SER A 328 20.18 12.51 2.96
CA SER A 328 19.89 13.76 3.67
C SER A 328 21.15 14.61 3.83
N TRP A 329 22.26 14.00 4.27
CA TRP A 329 23.55 14.67 4.38
C TRP A 329 24.08 15.18 3.02
N ARG A 330 23.92 14.38 1.96
CA ARG A 330 24.30 14.75 0.59
C ARG A 330 23.39 15.78 -0.07
N LYS A 331 22.27 16.15 0.56
CA LYS A 331 21.27 17.08 0.01
C LYS A 331 20.82 16.66 -1.40
N ARG A 332 20.36 15.42 -1.53
CA ARG A 332 19.81 14.88 -2.78
C ARG A 332 18.49 14.16 -2.52
N TYR A 333 17.68 13.91 -3.54
CA TYR A 333 16.47 13.08 -3.50
C TYR A 333 16.30 12.33 -4.82
#